data_AF-A0A8B8P1Z7-F1
#
_entry.id   AF-A0A8B8P1Z7-F1
#
_cell.length_a   1.000
_cell.length_b   1.000
_cell.length_c   1.000
_cell.angle_alpha   90.00
_cell.angle_beta   90.00
_cell.angle_gamma   90.00
#
_symmetry.space_group_name_H-M   'P 1'
#
loop_
_entity.id
_entity.type
_entity.pdbx_description
1 polymer ?
#
loop_
_entity_poly.entity_id
_entity_poly.type
_entity_poly.pdbx_seq_one_letter_code
_entity_poly.pdbx_strand_id
1 'polypeptide(L)'
;MLLLSSLLSSWGHIFPFFMENSPSSSRNDRKLIERNRRHQMKALYSQLNSVVPHQSSTEATSLPDQLHEATNYIKKLQINLEKMKEKKERLLGIEELNTSMNYGMNVALSSAEIEIHQNGSALQVILITGLDHQFMFNRVITLLHEDGAEILNVSFSILGDRTLHSIHCEVGDCALSLDSARISERLRQCVQDNARR
;
A
#
# COMPACT_ATOMS: atom_id res chain seq x y z
N MET A 1 31.46 66.95 -9.39
CA MET A 1 30.98 66.77 -8.01
C MET A 1 29.44 66.68 -7.97
N LEU A 2 28.83 65.84 -8.82
CA LEU A 2 27.41 65.46 -8.80
C LEU A 2 27.22 64.22 -9.69
N LEU A 3 27.91 63.09 -9.45
CA LEU A 3 27.63 61.86 -10.21
C LEU A 3 27.94 60.54 -9.50
N LEU A 4 27.95 60.48 -8.15
CA LEU A 4 28.20 59.22 -7.43
C LEU A 4 27.42 59.09 -6.10
N SER A 5 26.19 59.62 -6.02
CA SER A 5 25.37 59.51 -4.80
C SER A 5 24.02 58.80 -4.97
N SER A 6 23.67 58.27 -6.14
CA SER A 6 22.34 57.66 -6.38
C SER A 6 22.31 56.13 -6.47
N LEU A 7 23.40 55.41 -6.22
CA LEU A 7 23.43 53.94 -6.33
C LEU A 7 23.64 53.18 -5.01
N LEU A 8 23.72 53.86 -3.86
CA LEU A 8 23.90 53.19 -2.56
C LEU A 8 22.70 53.27 -1.60
N SER A 9 21.51 53.63 -2.11
CA SER A 9 20.28 53.70 -1.31
C SER A 9 19.41 52.43 -1.40
N SER A 10 19.77 51.46 -2.26
CA SER A 10 18.93 50.29 -2.55
C SER A 10 19.40 48.99 -1.89
N TRP A 11 20.40 49.02 -1.00
CA TRP A 11 20.97 47.82 -0.36
C TRP A 11 21.11 47.95 1.17
N GLY A 12 20.26 48.76 1.80
CA GLY A 12 20.26 48.98 3.26
C GLY A 12 19.74 47.81 4.12
N HIS A 13 19.33 46.70 3.50
CA HIS A 13 18.72 45.55 4.21
C HIS A 13 19.66 44.37 4.45
N ILE A 14 20.92 44.41 3.98
CA ILE A 14 21.85 43.26 4.07
C ILE A 14 23.10 43.51 4.93
N PHE A 15 23.41 44.76 5.30
CA PHE A 15 24.51 45.04 6.25
C PHE A 15 24.02 45.94 7.38
N PRO A 16 24.19 45.55 8.67
CA PRO A 16 23.96 46.48 9.75
C PRO A 16 25.03 47.57 9.69
N PHE A 17 24.57 48.79 9.45
CA PHE A 17 25.28 50.03 9.68
C PHE A 17 25.96 49.98 11.06
N PHE A 18 27.28 50.17 11.10
CA PHE A 18 28.08 50.15 12.33
C PHE A 18 27.71 51.39 13.16
N MET A 19 26.69 51.24 14.01
CA MET A 19 26.28 52.27 14.96
C MET A 19 27.09 52.08 16.24
N GLU A 20 27.77 53.15 16.63
CA GLU A 20 28.73 53.20 17.74
C GLU A 20 28.10 52.66 19.03
N ASN A 21 28.62 51.53 19.50
CA ASN A 21 28.02 50.72 20.55
C ASN A 21 28.26 51.34 21.94
N SER A 22 27.19 51.75 22.60
CA SER A 22 27.17 51.79 24.06
C SER A 22 27.24 50.35 24.60
N PRO A 23 28.16 50.03 25.54
CA PRO A 23 28.40 48.65 25.97
C PRO A 23 27.19 47.97 26.66
N SER A 24 26.20 48.76 27.10
CA SER A 24 24.97 48.27 27.73
C SER A 24 23.88 47.83 26.73
N SER A 25 23.72 48.49 25.58
CA SER A 25 22.69 48.14 24.58
C SER A 25 23.05 46.84 23.85
N SER A 26 24.28 46.72 23.35
CA SER A 26 24.76 45.50 22.66
C SER A 26 24.69 44.25 23.55
N ARG A 27 24.88 44.41 24.87
CA ARG A 27 24.77 43.31 25.84
C ARG A 27 23.31 42.87 26.03
N ASN A 28 22.36 43.80 26.01
CA ASN A 28 20.94 43.49 26.10
C ASN A 28 20.42 42.86 24.80
N ASP A 29 20.89 43.32 23.65
CA ASP A 29 20.57 42.74 22.34
C ASP A 29 21.07 41.31 22.21
N ARG A 30 22.32 41.04 22.64
CA ARG A 30 22.86 39.67 22.70
C ARG A 30 22.03 38.75 23.58
N LYS A 31 21.56 39.23 24.73
CA LYS A 31 20.68 38.45 25.63
C LYS A 31 19.33 38.15 24.99
N LEU A 32 18.75 39.12 24.27
CA LEU A 32 17.48 38.94 23.58
C LEU A 32 17.62 37.94 22.43
N ILE A 33 18.68 38.05 21.62
CA ILE A 33 18.99 37.12 20.53
C ILE A 33 19.12 35.69 21.06
N GLU A 34 19.89 35.47 22.12
CA GLU A 34 20.06 34.15 22.71
C GLU A 34 18.76 33.61 23.34
N ARG A 35 17.93 34.49 23.92
CA ARG A 35 16.62 34.10 24.42
C ARG A 35 15.71 33.63 23.29
N ASN A 36 15.66 34.37 22.18
CA ASN A 36 14.88 34.00 21.01
C ASN A 36 15.34 32.67 20.43
N ARG A 37 16.67 32.47 20.31
CA ARG A 37 17.26 31.22 19.86
C ARG A 37 16.83 30.02 20.73
N ARG A 38 16.83 30.17 22.06
CA ARG A 38 16.38 29.10 22.99
C ARG A 38 14.89 28.82 22.88
N HIS A 39 14.05 29.86 22.71
CA HIS A 39 12.61 29.67 22.50
C HIS A 39 12.33 28.93 21.19
N GLN A 40 13.00 29.30 20.10
CA GLN A 40 12.90 28.59 18.81
C GLN A 40 13.29 27.13 18.95
N MET A 41 14.42 26.86 19.61
CA MET A 41 14.88 25.49 19.84
C MET A 41 13.85 24.66 20.63
N LYS A 42 13.28 25.22 21.70
CA LYS A 42 12.24 24.56 22.50
C LYS A 42 10.98 24.25 21.68
N ALA A 43 10.58 25.16 20.79
CA ALA A 43 9.43 24.95 19.92
C ALA A 43 9.66 23.78 18.95
N LEU A 44 10.85 23.69 18.34
CA LEU A 44 11.22 22.59 17.45
C LEU A 44 11.20 21.23 18.15
N TYR A 45 11.75 21.13 19.36
CA TYR A 45 11.68 19.89 20.13
C TYR A 45 10.24 19.49 20.47
N SER A 46 9.39 20.46 20.79
CA SER A 46 7.97 20.20 21.07
C SER A 46 7.24 19.67 19.82
N GLN A 47 7.55 20.24 18.65
CA GLN A 47 7.01 19.77 17.38
C GLN A 47 7.51 18.37 17.03
N LEU A 48 8.81 18.09 17.22
CA LEU A 48 9.37 16.75 17.01
C LEU A 48 8.68 15.71 17.89
N ASN A 49 8.54 16.00 19.19
CA ASN A 49 7.91 15.09 20.12
C ASN A 49 6.44 14.82 19.77
N SER A 50 5.73 15.80 19.19
CA SER A 50 4.34 15.61 18.76
C SER A 50 4.15 14.60 17.62
N VAL A 51 5.19 14.36 16.80
CA VAL A 51 5.12 13.46 15.63
C VAL A 51 5.78 12.11 15.86
N VAL A 52 6.58 11.98 16.91
CA VAL A 52 7.24 10.73 17.28
C VAL A 52 6.33 9.97 18.26
N PRO A 53 5.97 8.70 18.00
CA PRO A 53 5.14 7.93 18.91
C PRO A 53 5.86 7.76 20.25
N HIS A 54 5.30 8.29 21.32
CA HIS A 54 5.84 8.11 22.65
C HIS A 54 5.62 6.68 23.13
N GLN A 55 6.70 5.99 23.50
CA GLN A 55 6.57 4.75 24.26
C GLN A 55 5.97 5.11 25.61
N SER A 56 4.97 4.35 26.05
CA SER A 56 4.09 4.61 27.19
C SER A 56 4.78 4.57 28.57
N SER A 57 6.07 4.85 28.65
CA SER A 57 6.81 4.97 29.90
C SER A 57 6.86 6.43 30.32
N THR A 58 6.24 6.70 31.46
CA THR A 58 6.21 7.95 32.23
C THR A 58 7.60 8.36 32.76
N GLU A 59 8.62 8.35 31.91
CA GLU A 59 9.98 8.77 32.27
C GLU A 59 10.39 9.98 31.44
N ALA A 60 10.90 11.00 32.13
CA ALA A 60 11.42 12.21 31.50
C ALA A 60 12.67 11.84 30.69
N THR A 61 12.50 11.61 29.39
CA THR A 61 13.60 11.31 28.46
C THR A 61 14.49 12.53 28.27
N SER A 62 15.80 12.31 28.25
CA SER A 62 16.76 13.39 28.02
C SER A 62 16.67 13.91 26.57
N LEU A 63 17.05 15.16 26.31
CA LEU A 63 17.02 15.74 24.95
C LEU A 63 17.78 14.89 23.90
N PRO A 64 18.99 14.36 24.20
CA PRO A 64 19.66 13.43 23.30
C PRO A 64 18.87 12.15 23.02
N ASP A 65 18.22 11.59 24.04
CA ASP A 65 17.42 10.36 23.90
C ASP A 65 16.19 10.59 23.02
N GLN A 66 15.52 11.75 23.15
CA GLN A 66 14.40 12.14 22.29
C GLN A 66 14.83 12.22 20.81
N LEU A 67 16.01 12.79 20.54
CA LEU A 67 16.57 12.83 19.18
C LEU A 67 16.93 11.43 18.66
N HIS A 68 17.45 10.57 19.54
CA HIS A 68 17.77 9.19 19.20
C HIS A 68 16.51 8.38 18.87
N GLU A 69 15.45 8.54 19.66
CA GLU A 69 14.14 7.91 19.43
C GLU A 69 13.53 8.37 18.10
N ALA A 70 13.56 9.67 17.82
CA ALA A 70 13.13 10.22 16.53
C ALA A 70 13.91 9.60 15.36
N THR A 71 15.23 9.45 15.52
CA THR A 71 16.08 8.82 14.50
C THR A 71 15.70 7.36 14.26
N ASN A 72 15.44 6.60 15.33
CA ASN A 72 15.00 5.22 15.24
C ASN A 72 13.61 5.09 14.61
N TYR A 73 12.71 6.04 14.89
CA TYR A 73 11.39 6.08 14.29
C TYR A 73 11.46 6.31 12.78
N ILE A 74 12.31 7.24 12.30
CA ILE A 74 12.54 7.46 10.87
C ILE A 74 13.03 6.17 10.19
N LYS A 75 14.01 5.48 10.80
CA LYS A 75 14.51 4.20 10.27
C LYS A 75 13.40 3.14 10.18
N LYS A 76 12.55 3.04 11.20
CA LYS A 76 11.40 2.12 11.19
C LYS A 76 10.43 2.45 10.07
N LEU A 77 10.12 3.72 9.85
CA LEU A 77 9.25 4.16 8.75
C LEU A 77 9.85 3.82 7.37
N GLN A 78 11.16 4.01 7.18
CA GLN A 78 11.84 3.63 5.93
C GLN A 78 11.73 2.13 5.65
N ILE A 79 11.98 1.29 6.66
CA ILE A 79 11.83 -0.18 6.54
C ILE A 79 10.38 -0.55 6.19
N ASN A 80 9.41 0.07 6.84
CA ASN A 80 8.00 -0.18 6.56
C ASN A 80 7.60 0.24 5.14
N LEU A 81 8.11 1.36 4.65
CA LEU A 81 7.88 1.83 3.29
C LEU A 81 8.38 0.80 2.27
N GLU A 82 9.61 0.30 2.44
CA GLU A 82 10.16 -0.70 1.51
C GLU A 82 9.34 -2.00 1.53
N LYS A 83 8.97 -2.48 2.73
CA LYS A 83 8.09 -3.66 2.85
C LYS A 83 6.75 -3.48 2.15
N MET A 84 6.14 -2.31 2.26
CA MET A 84 4.86 -2.01 1.60
C MET A 84 5.03 -1.89 0.09
N LYS A 85 6.15 -1.34 -0.38
CA LYS A 85 6.51 -1.28 -1.80
C LYS A 85 6.71 -2.70 -2.38
N GLU A 86 7.52 -3.54 -1.73
CA GLU A 86 7.69 -4.93 -2.14
C GLU A 86 6.35 -5.69 -2.18
N LYS A 87 5.48 -5.47 -1.18
CA LYS A 87 4.14 -6.08 -1.16
C LYS A 87 3.29 -5.62 -2.34
N LYS A 88 3.34 -4.33 -2.68
CA LYS A 88 2.65 -3.77 -3.85
C LYS A 88 3.16 -4.41 -5.14
N GLU A 89 4.47 -4.48 -5.35
CA GLU A 89 5.06 -5.06 -6.57
C GLU A 89 4.71 -6.54 -6.73
N ARG A 90 4.69 -7.32 -5.63
CA ARG A 90 4.24 -8.72 -5.70
C ARG A 90 2.78 -8.85 -6.14
N LEU A 91 1.92 -7.93 -5.72
CA LEU A 91 0.49 -7.95 -6.13
C LEU A 91 0.33 -7.51 -7.58
N LEU A 92 1.05 -6.46 -8.01
CA LEU A 92 1.01 -5.99 -9.40
C LEU A 92 1.62 -7.00 -10.39
N GLY A 93 2.71 -7.68 -10.04
CA GLY A 93 3.29 -8.72 -10.90
C GLY A 93 2.34 -9.90 -11.15
N ILE A 94 1.45 -10.20 -10.20
CA ILE A 94 0.37 -11.17 -10.40
C ILE A 94 -0.71 -10.60 -11.35
N GLU A 95 -1.05 -9.32 -11.20
CA GLU A 95 -2.04 -8.64 -12.03
C GLU A 95 -1.58 -8.46 -13.49
N GLU A 96 -0.31 -8.16 -13.74
CA GLU A 96 0.26 -8.02 -15.10
C GLU A 96 0.31 -9.37 -15.84
N LEU A 97 0.61 -10.47 -15.16
CA LEU A 97 0.51 -11.82 -15.76
C LEU A 97 -0.92 -12.13 -16.18
N ASN A 98 -1.89 -11.84 -15.32
CA ASN A 98 -3.31 -12.01 -15.61
C ASN A 98 -3.79 -11.10 -16.76
N THR A 99 -3.21 -9.89 -16.88
CA THR A 99 -3.54 -8.92 -17.93
C THR A 99 -2.92 -9.30 -19.28
N SER A 100 -1.70 -9.83 -19.29
CA SER A 100 -1.03 -10.35 -20.49
C SER A 100 -1.80 -11.55 -21.10
N MET A 101 -2.30 -12.45 -20.25
CA MET A 101 -3.19 -13.54 -20.65
C MET A 101 -4.49 -13.02 -21.31
N ASN A 102 -5.03 -11.89 -20.83
CA ASN A 102 -6.26 -11.29 -21.34
C ASN A 102 -6.13 -10.73 -22.78
N TYR A 103 -5.00 -10.13 -23.19
CA TYR A 103 -4.88 -9.59 -24.56
C TYR A 103 -4.88 -10.68 -25.65
N GLY A 104 -4.48 -11.92 -25.33
CA GLY A 104 -4.61 -13.07 -26.23
C GLY A 104 -6.03 -13.64 -26.34
N MET A 105 -6.89 -13.39 -25.34
CA MET A 105 -8.23 -13.99 -25.23
C MET A 105 -9.39 -13.05 -25.57
N ASN A 106 -9.15 -11.74 -25.68
CA ASN A 106 -10.18 -10.73 -25.94
C ASN A 106 -10.92 -10.85 -27.29
N VAL A 107 -10.47 -11.71 -28.21
CA VAL A 107 -11.17 -11.95 -29.49
C VAL A 107 -12.10 -13.18 -29.42
N ALA A 108 -12.04 -14.01 -28.37
CA ALA A 108 -12.67 -15.34 -28.39
C ALA A 108 -13.84 -15.58 -27.41
N LEU A 109 -14.05 -14.77 -26.38
CA LEU A 109 -14.89 -15.21 -25.23
C LEU A 109 -15.94 -14.18 -24.79
N SER A 110 -17.11 -14.26 -25.42
CA SER A 110 -18.40 -13.74 -24.94
C SER A 110 -19.09 -14.69 -23.94
N SER A 111 -18.39 -15.73 -23.47
CA SER A 111 -18.91 -16.74 -22.53
C SER A 111 -18.18 -16.66 -21.20
N ALA A 112 -18.85 -17.09 -20.12
CA ALA A 112 -18.19 -17.40 -18.85
C ALA A 112 -17.03 -18.38 -19.09
N GLU A 113 -15.95 -18.21 -18.33
CA GLU A 113 -14.72 -18.99 -18.42
C GLU A 113 -14.33 -19.52 -17.05
N ILE A 114 -13.72 -20.70 -17.02
CA ILE A 114 -13.26 -21.34 -15.79
C ILE A 114 -11.85 -21.88 -15.93
N GLU A 115 -10.98 -21.45 -15.05
CA GLU A 115 -9.63 -21.96 -14.87
C GLU A 115 -9.53 -22.71 -13.55
N ILE A 116 -8.76 -23.80 -13.54
CA ILE A 116 -8.66 -24.70 -12.40
C ILE A 116 -7.18 -25.03 -12.19
N HIS A 117 -6.67 -24.70 -11.01
CA HIS A 117 -5.31 -25.00 -10.59
C HIS A 117 -5.34 -25.97 -9.42
N GLN A 118 -4.63 -27.09 -9.55
CA GLN A 118 -4.49 -28.07 -8.49
C GLN A 118 -3.05 -28.13 -8.00
N ASN A 119 -2.87 -28.11 -6.68
CA ASN A 119 -1.57 -28.28 -6.02
C ASN A 119 -1.72 -29.20 -4.80
N GLY A 120 -1.54 -30.51 -5.00
CA GLY A 120 -1.79 -31.51 -3.95
C GLY A 120 -3.28 -31.66 -3.66
N SER A 121 -3.66 -31.53 -2.38
CA SER A 121 -5.06 -31.49 -1.91
C SER A 121 -5.75 -30.15 -2.18
N ALA A 122 -4.97 -29.08 -2.39
CA ALA A 122 -5.49 -27.75 -2.64
C ALA A 122 -5.96 -27.59 -4.09
N LEU A 123 -7.20 -27.14 -4.26
CA LEU A 123 -7.85 -26.86 -5.53
C LEU A 123 -8.28 -25.38 -5.56
N GLN A 124 -7.77 -24.63 -6.54
CA GLN A 124 -8.16 -23.26 -6.81
C GLN A 124 -8.98 -23.22 -8.11
N VAL A 125 -10.20 -22.68 -8.01
CA VAL A 125 -11.11 -22.48 -9.14
C VAL A 125 -11.27 -20.98 -9.37
N ILE A 126 -10.96 -20.53 -10.58
CA ILE A 126 -11.12 -19.15 -11.02
C ILE A 126 -12.24 -19.13 -12.05
N LEU A 127 -13.36 -18.49 -11.71
CA LEU A 127 -14.51 -18.34 -12.59
C LEU A 127 -14.63 -16.88 -13.01
N ILE A 128 -14.58 -16.63 -14.32
CA ILE A 128 -14.76 -15.30 -14.91
C ILE A 128 -16.15 -15.26 -15.54
N THR A 129 -16.99 -14.34 -15.09
CA THR A 129 -18.38 -14.19 -15.56
C THR A 129 -18.65 -12.76 -16.00
N GLY A 130 -19.46 -12.58 -17.04
CA GLY A 130 -20.10 -11.30 -17.33
C GLY A 130 -21.34 -11.07 -16.45
N LEU A 131 -21.92 -9.88 -16.50
CA LEU A 131 -23.13 -9.53 -15.73
C LEU A 131 -24.30 -10.51 -15.91
N ASP A 132 -24.44 -11.10 -17.10
CA ASP A 132 -25.54 -12.02 -17.43
C ASP A 132 -25.37 -13.44 -16.86
N HIS A 133 -24.21 -13.74 -16.26
CA HIS A 133 -23.82 -15.10 -15.86
C HIS A 133 -23.62 -15.24 -14.34
N GLN A 134 -24.16 -14.33 -13.52
CA GLN A 134 -23.96 -14.33 -12.07
C GLN A 134 -24.44 -15.63 -11.37
N PHE A 135 -25.42 -16.33 -11.94
CA PHE A 135 -25.90 -17.62 -11.41
C PHE A 135 -24.85 -18.74 -11.51
N MET A 136 -23.86 -18.59 -12.39
CA MET A 136 -22.78 -19.57 -12.58
C MET A 136 -21.95 -19.76 -11.32
N PHE A 137 -21.71 -18.69 -10.57
CA PHE A 137 -20.98 -18.76 -9.32
C PHE A 137 -21.67 -19.69 -8.32
N ASN A 138 -22.97 -19.50 -8.09
CA ASN A 138 -23.74 -20.37 -7.20
C ASN A 138 -23.73 -21.82 -7.68
N ARG A 139 -23.80 -22.04 -9.00
CA ARG A 139 -23.75 -23.38 -9.58
C ARG A 139 -22.41 -24.08 -9.33
N VAL A 140 -21.30 -23.36 -9.50
CA VAL A 140 -19.95 -23.87 -9.24
C VAL A 140 -19.75 -24.21 -7.76
N ILE A 141 -20.23 -23.36 -6.85
CA ILE A 141 -20.19 -23.62 -5.40
C ILE A 141 -20.96 -24.91 -5.06
N THR A 142 -22.17 -25.08 -5.61
CA THR A 142 -22.95 -26.30 -5.38
C THR A 142 -22.23 -27.54 -5.90
N LEU A 143 -21.62 -27.48 -7.09
CA LEU A 143 -20.87 -28.61 -7.66
C LEU A 143 -19.67 -29.01 -6.80
N LEU A 144 -18.91 -28.02 -6.31
CA LEU A 144 -17.77 -28.27 -5.42
C LEU A 144 -18.23 -28.95 -4.12
N HIS A 145 -19.34 -28.50 -3.55
CA HIS A 145 -19.91 -29.11 -2.35
C HIS A 145 -20.45 -30.53 -2.61
N GLU A 146 -21.12 -30.76 -3.75
CA GLU A 146 -21.61 -32.10 -4.15
C GLU A 146 -20.47 -33.12 -4.29
N ASP A 147 -19.32 -32.69 -4.80
CA ASP A 147 -18.14 -33.54 -4.98
C ASP A 147 -17.25 -33.62 -3.72
N GLY A 148 -17.70 -33.08 -2.59
CA GLY A 148 -17.00 -33.20 -1.30
C GLY A 148 -15.76 -32.32 -1.15
N ALA A 149 -15.64 -31.25 -1.95
CA ALA A 149 -14.57 -30.26 -1.78
C ALA A 149 -14.94 -29.28 -0.64
N GLU A 150 -14.05 -29.15 0.34
CA GLU A 150 -14.21 -28.21 1.43
C GLU A 150 -13.77 -26.82 0.99
N ILE A 151 -14.68 -25.85 1.03
CA ILE A 151 -14.39 -24.47 0.61
C ILE A 151 -13.71 -23.73 1.76
N LEU A 152 -12.45 -23.34 1.56
CA LEU A 152 -11.63 -22.63 2.55
C LEU A 152 -11.77 -21.12 2.44
N ASN A 153 -11.79 -20.59 1.21
CA ASN A 153 -11.85 -19.16 0.96
C ASN A 153 -12.56 -18.86 -0.36
N VAL A 154 -13.33 -17.78 -0.38
CA VAL A 154 -13.94 -17.26 -1.59
C VAL A 154 -13.76 -15.75 -1.65
N SER A 155 -13.24 -15.28 -2.78
CA SER A 155 -13.10 -13.86 -3.06
C SER A 155 -13.67 -13.53 -4.43
N PHE A 156 -14.01 -12.26 -4.63
CA PHE A 156 -14.41 -11.77 -5.93
C PHE A 156 -13.80 -10.40 -6.19
N SER A 157 -13.61 -10.09 -7.47
CA SER A 157 -13.27 -8.75 -7.95
C SER A 157 -14.12 -8.42 -9.17
N ILE A 158 -14.47 -7.15 -9.30
CA ILE A 158 -15.27 -6.65 -10.42
C ILE A 158 -14.37 -5.76 -11.25
N LEU A 159 -14.28 -6.05 -12.55
CA LEU A 159 -13.52 -5.29 -13.53
C LEU A 159 -14.41 -4.97 -14.71
N GLY A 160 -14.90 -3.73 -14.78
CA GLY A 160 -15.82 -3.29 -15.83
C GLY A 160 -17.15 -4.03 -15.77
N ASP A 161 -17.48 -4.75 -16.84
CA ASP A 161 -18.67 -5.59 -17.01
C ASP A 161 -18.45 -7.06 -16.62
N ARG A 162 -17.29 -7.38 -16.03
CA ARG A 162 -16.91 -8.75 -15.65
C ARG A 162 -16.66 -8.87 -14.15
N THR A 163 -17.02 -10.03 -13.62
CA THR A 163 -16.75 -10.43 -12.23
C THR A 163 -15.88 -11.68 -12.24
N LEU A 164 -14.73 -11.59 -11.58
CA LEU A 164 -13.83 -12.71 -11.33
C LEU A 164 -14.12 -13.25 -9.94
N HIS A 165 -14.42 -14.53 -9.85
CA HIS A 165 -14.61 -15.26 -8.60
C HIS A 165 -13.42 -16.21 -8.41
N SER A 166 -12.74 -16.13 -7.27
CA SER A 166 -11.67 -17.04 -6.88
C SER A 166 -12.14 -17.88 -5.70
N ILE A 167 -12.18 -19.19 -5.88
CA ILE A 167 -12.62 -20.17 -4.90
C ILE A 167 -11.42 -21.05 -4.57
N HIS A 168 -11.04 -21.09 -3.31
CA HIS A 168 -10.02 -21.99 -2.79
C HIS A 168 -10.71 -23.08 -1.97
N CYS A 169 -10.45 -24.32 -2.34
CA CYS A 169 -11.02 -25.48 -1.68
C CYS A 169 -9.97 -26.59 -1.50
N GLU A 170 -10.25 -27.50 -0.59
CA GLU A 170 -9.44 -28.69 -0.33
C GLU A 170 -10.25 -29.95 -0.63
N VAL A 171 -9.65 -30.89 -1.35
CA VAL A 171 -10.26 -32.18 -1.70
C VAL A 171 -9.69 -33.24 -0.76
N GLY A 172 -10.57 -33.98 -0.08
CA GLY A 172 -10.19 -34.99 0.91
C GLY A 172 -9.31 -36.12 0.36
N ASP A 173 -8.50 -36.71 1.26
CA ASP A 173 -7.37 -37.63 0.98
C ASP A 173 -7.70 -39.01 0.35
N CYS A 174 -8.95 -39.28 -0.01
CA CYS A 174 -9.31 -40.56 -0.62
C CYS A 174 -9.24 -40.46 -2.16
N ALA A 175 -8.08 -40.77 -2.76
CA ALA A 175 -7.85 -40.88 -4.22
C ALA A 175 -7.65 -39.55 -5.01
N LEU A 176 -6.76 -38.69 -4.48
CA LEU A 176 -6.34 -37.35 -4.93
C LEU A 176 -6.19 -37.08 -6.45
N SER A 177 -5.94 -38.07 -7.30
CA SER A 177 -5.78 -37.88 -8.75
C SER A 177 -7.05 -38.11 -9.57
N LEU A 178 -8.02 -38.89 -9.08
CA LEU A 178 -9.21 -39.24 -9.85
C LEU A 178 -10.36 -38.28 -9.55
N ASP A 179 -10.49 -37.86 -8.29
CA ASP A 179 -11.58 -36.98 -7.85
C ASP A 179 -11.37 -35.53 -8.30
N SER A 180 -10.14 -35.02 -8.25
CA SER A 180 -9.78 -33.69 -8.75
C SER A 180 -9.99 -33.54 -10.26
N ALA A 181 -9.58 -34.55 -11.04
CA ALA A 181 -9.83 -34.62 -12.47
C ALA A 181 -11.33 -34.63 -12.78
N ARG A 182 -12.12 -35.45 -12.06
CA ARG A 182 -13.59 -35.52 -12.21
C ARG A 182 -14.26 -34.19 -11.88
N ILE A 183 -13.88 -33.55 -10.78
CA ILE A 183 -14.37 -32.22 -10.38
C ILE A 183 -14.06 -31.20 -11.48
N SER A 184 -12.82 -31.21 -11.98
CA SER A 184 -12.39 -30.26 -13.01
C SER A 184 -13.16 -30.43 -14.32
N GLU A 185 -13.46 -31.67 -14.70
CA GLU A 185 -14.24 -31.99 -15.89
C GLU A 185 -15.70 -31.56 -15.74
N ARG A 186 -16.34 -31.85 -14.60
CA ARG A 186 -17.72 -31.42 -14.30
C ARG A 186 -17.84 -29.90 -14.30
N LEU A 187 -16.86 -29.20 -13.74
CA LEU A 187 -16.82 -27.74 -13.71
C LEU A 187 -16.68 -27.15 -15.13
N ARG A 188 -15.79 -27.71 -15.96
CA ARG A 188 -15.65 -27.30 -17.37
C ARG A 188 -16.93 -27.55 -18.17
N GLN A 189 -17.55 -28.72 -18.01
CA GLN A 189 -18.83 -29.05 -18.65
C GLN A 189 -19.93 -28.07 -18.23
N CYS A 190 -20.04 -27.74 -16.94
CA CYS A 190 -21.02 -26.80 -16.44
C CYS A 190 -20.88 -25.42 -17.10
N VAL A 191 -19.67 -24.93 -17.31
CA VAL A 191 -19.45 -23.64 -17.98
C VAL A 191 -19.76 -23.72 -19.47
N GLN A 192 -19.36 -24.81 -20.13
CA GLN A 192 -19.57 -24.99 -21.56
C GLN A 192 -21.04 -25.22 -21.95
N ASP A 193 -21.84 -25.86 -21.10
CA ASP A 193 -23.28 -26.03 -21.31
C ASP A 193 -24.05 -24.71 -21.22
N ASN A 194 -23.57 -23.77 -20.40
CA ASN A 194 -24.16 -22.44 -20.30
C ASN A 194 -23.73 -21.52 -21.45
N ALA A 195 -22.55 -21.72 -22.03
CA ALA A 195 -22.10 -21.01 -23.23
C ALA A 195 -22.96 -21.28 -24.49
N ARG A 196 -23.76 -22.36 -24.48
CA ARG A 196 -24.56 -22.84 -25.62
C ARG A 196 -26.05 -22.49 -25.54
N ARG A 197 -26.50 -21.89 -24.43
CA ARG A 197 -27.89 -21.47 -24.22
C ARG A 197 -28.04 -19.99 -24.52
#